data_AF-A0A3C0C2K3-F1
#
_entry.id   AF-A0A3C0C2K3-F1
#
_cell.length_a   1.000
_cell.length_b   1.000
_cell.length_c   1.000
_cell.angle_alpha   90.00
_cell.angle_beta   90.00
_cell.angle_gamma   90.00
#
_symmetry.space_group_name_H-M   'P 1'
#
loop_
_entity.id
_entity.type
_entity.pdbx_description
1 polymer ?
#
loop_
_entity_poly.entity_id
_entity_poly.type
_entity_poly.pdbx_seq_one_letter_code
_entity_poly.pdbx_strand_id
1 'polypeptide(L)'
;VGVGQSEVDIIKIADTVVLVLVPGMGDDVQIMKAGIMEIADTFVVNKADKEGADKVAADVQVMLKMLKEKDWVPPVTLVSSQNNTGVEEVKKILNDHWNYLQTSDEGKRRRFVQLEMEVEAILRGEISILTEKVWKKRKDTGVLEDLASRKADPYTLAGEMISQIVK
;
A
#
# COMPACT_ATOMS: atom_id res chain seq x y z
N VAL A 1 18.27 4.37 -2.77
CA VAL A 1 17.24 3.70 -3.59
C VAL A 1 15.95 3.74 -2.79
N GLY A 2 15.06 4.69 -3.10
CA GLY A 2 13.84 4.93 -2.33
C GLY A 2 12.85 3.79 -2.44
N VAL A 3 11.92 3.74 -1.48
CA VAL A 3 10.80 2.80 -1.39
C VAL A 3 10.07 2.69 -2.73
N GLY A 4 9.69 1.48 -3.14
CA GLY A 4 8.97 1.27 -4.40
C GLY A 4 7.56 1.87 -4.32
N GLN A 5 7.02 2.24 -5.49
CA GLN A 5 5.66 2.79 -5.59
C GLN A 5 4.61 1.81 -5.07
N SER A 6 4.85 0.50 -5.20
CA SER A 6 3.91 -0.55 -4.79
C SER A 6 3.74 -0.64 -3.26
N GLU A 7 4.79 -0.41 -2.49
CA GLU A 7 4.73 -0.42 -1.03
C GLU A 7 3.95 0.79 -0.49
N VAL A 8 4.10 1.94 -1.15
CA VAL A 8 3.31 3.14 -0.83
C VAL A 8 1.83 2.91 -1.10
N ASP A 9 1.47 2.13 -2.12
CA ASP A 9 0.07 1.83 -2.44
C ASP A 9 -0.61 0.92 -1.40
N ILE A 10 0.14 0.00 -0.76
CA ILE A 10 -0.40 -0.86 0.30
C ILE A 10 -0.88 -0.05 1.50
N ILE A 11 -0.09 0.96 1.91
CA ILE A 11 -0.41 1.83 3.06
C ILE A 11 -1.70 2.62 2.82
N LYS A 12 -2.02 2.93 1.56
CA LYS A 12 -3.19 3.75 1.22
C LYS A 12 -4.50 3.00 1.44
N ILE A 13 -4.48 1.68 1.40
CA ILE A 13 -5.70 0.85 1.39
C ILE A 13 -5.85 -0.03 2.63
N ALA A 14 -4.76 -0.32 3.35
CA ALA A 14 -4.77 -1.19 4.52
C ALA A 14 -4.78 -0.37 5.80
N ASP A 15 -5.62 -0.77 6.76
CA ASP A 15 -5.60 -0.20 8.11
C ASP A 15 -4.38 -0.70 8.90
N THR A 16 -4.03 -1.98 8.74
CA THR A 16 -2.91 -2.63 9.41
C THR A 16 -2.06 -3.37 8.40
N VAL A 17 -0.77 -3.05 8.32
CA VAL A 17 0.18 -3.72 7.45
C VAL A 17 0.99 -4.75 8.23
N VAL A 18 0.95 -6.01 7.78
CA VAL A 18 1.72 -7.11 8.37
C VAL A 18 2.88 -7.45 7.44
N LEU A 19 4.12 -7.36 7.95
CA LEU A 19 5.28 -7.87 7.21
C LEU A 19 5.61 -9.29 7.67
N VAL A 20 5.54 -10.24 6.74
CA VAL A 20 5.85 -11.65 7.01
C VAL A 20 7.27 -11.98 6.54
N LEU A 21 8.08 -12.47 7.47
CA LEU A 21 9.48 -12.86 7.30
C LEU A 21 9.63 -14.37 7.47
N VAL A 22 10.70 -14.96 6.94
CA VAL A 22 11.00 -16.39 7.06
C VAL A 22 12.52 -16.55 7.24
N PRO A 23 13.01 -17.41 8.16
CA PRO A 23 14.43 -17.64 8.33
C PRO A 23 15.07 -18.37 7.14
N GLY A 24 16.34 -18.05 6.85
CA GLY A 24 17.16 -18.71 5.84
C GLY A 24 16.99 -18.16 4.43
N MET A 25 16.29 -17.03 4.26
CA MET A 25 16.34 -16.19 3.08
C MET A 25 17.62 -15.34 3.16
N GLY A 26 18.76 -15.97 2.88
CA GLY A 26 20.11 -15.38 3.05
C GLY A 26 20.17 -13.86 2.81
N ASP A 27 20.71 -13.15 3.81
CA ASP A 27 20.59 -11.70 4.09
C ASP A 27 19.25 -11.26 4.72
N ASP A 28 18.75 -12.07 5.66
CA ASP A 28 17.36 -12.18 6.16
C ASP A 28 16.67 -10.90 6.68
N VAL A 29 17.41 -9.82 6.96
CA VAL A 29 16.84 -8.50 7.32
C VAL A 29 17.59 -7.36 6.64
N GLN A 30 18.89 -7.52 6.33
CA GLN A 30 19.72 -6.47 5.71
C GLN A 30 19.30 -6.11 4.27
N ILE A 31 18.65 -7.01 3.51
CA ILE A 31 18.08 -6.69 2.19
C ILE A 31 16.84 -5.80 2.30
N MET A 32 16.18 -5.76 3.46
CA MET A 32 14.99 -4.94 3.64
C MET A 32 15.39 -3.47 3.74
N LYS A 33 15.24 -2.77 2.62
CA LYS A 33 15.39 -1.30 2.56
C LYS A 33 14.55 -0.70 3.68
N ALA A 34 15.10 0.28 4.39
CA ALA A 34 14.44 0.99 5.48
C ALA A 34 12.96 1.31 5.21
N GLY A 35 12.61 1.64 3.96
CA GLY A 35 11.25 1.93 3.54
C GLY A 35 10.21 0.81 3.67
N ILE A 36 10.58 -0.48 3.64
CA ILE A 36 9.60 -1.58 3.84
C ILE A 36 9.34 -1.78 5.34
N MET A 37 10.38 -1.61 6.16
CA MET A 37 10.28 -1.72 7.62
C MET A 37 9.45 -0.59 8.23
N GLU A 38 9.49 0.61 7.61
CA GLU A 38 8.79 1.80 8.10
C GLU A 38 7.26 1.72 8.02
N ILE A 39 6.76 0.86 7.14
CA ILE A 39 5.34 0.81 6.75
C ILE A 39 4.57 -0.29 7.46
N ALA A 40 5.27 -1.23 8.10
CA ALA A 40 4.66 -2.33 8.83
C ALA A 40 4.19 -1.88 10.22
N ASP A 41 2.97 -2.26 10.57
CA ASP A 41 2.40 -2.05 11.89
C ASP A 41 2.61 -3.28 12.80
N THR A 42 2.96 -4.43 12.22
CA THR A 42 3.41 -5.63 12.94
C THR A 42 4.26 -6.53 12.04
N PHE A 43 5.15 -7.30 12.66
CA PHE A 43 6.05 -8.24 11.99
C PHE A 43 5.76 -9.67 12.43
N VAL A 44 5.71 -10.57 11.46
CA VAL A 44 5.49 -12.00 11.69
C VAL A 44 6.65 -12.77 11.11
N VAL A 45 7.43 -13.45 11.95
CA VAL A 45 8.46 -14.38 11.49
C VAL A 45 7.83 -15.77 11.39
N ASN A 46 7.43 -16.16 10.19
CA ASN A 46 6.84 -17.45 9.90
C ASN A 46 7.92 -18.55 9.73
N LYS A 47 7.52 -19.81 9.82
CA LYS A 47 8.38 -21.00 9.91
C LYS A 47 9.29 -20.98 11.15
N ALA A 48 8.72 -20.55 12.27
CA ALA A 48 9.41 -20.54 13.57
C ALA A 48 9.83 -21.94 14.07
N ASP A 49 9.36 -23.01 13.42
CA ASP A 49 9.85 -24.37 13.60
C ASP A 49 11.25 -24.62 12.99
N LYS A 50 11.78 -23.66 12.23
CA LYS A 50 13.11 -23.75 11.60
C LYS A 50 14.17 -22.96 12.37
N GLU A 51 15.40 -23.44 12.27
CA GLU A 51 16.57 -22.76 12.83
C GLU A 51 16.72 -21.34 12.27
N GLY A 52 17.11 -20.40 13.13
CA GLY A 52 17.33 -18.99 12.76
C GLY A 52 16.12 -18.06 12.91
N ALA A 53 14.92 -18.58 13.21
CA ALA A 53 13.72 -17.75 13.41
C ALA A 53 13.89 -16.72 14.55
N ASP A 54 14.43 -17.15 15.70
CA ASP A 54 14.68 -16.26 16.84
C ASP A 54 15.68 -15.15 16.49
N LYS A 55 16.68 -15.47 15.66
CA LYS A 55 17.67 -14.49 15.20
C LYS A 55 17.02 -13.42 14.34
N VAL A 56 16.19 -13.81 13.38
CA VAL A 56 15.44 -12.86 12.53
C VAL A 56 14.54 -11.97 13.40
N ALA A 57 13.83 -12.53 14.36
CA ALA A 57 12.99 -11.75 15.27
C ALA A 57 13.80 -10.74 16.08
N ALA A 58 14.96 -11.14 16.61
CA ALA A 58 15.86 -10.26 17.34
C ALA A 58 16.42 -9.13 16.46
N ASP A 59 16.84 -9.45 15.24
CA ASP A 59 17.37 -8.46 14.28
C ASP A 59 16.32 -7.39 13.94
N VAL A 60 15.07 -7.81 13.70
CA VAL A 60 13.93 -6.88 13.49
C VAL A 60 13.71 -5.99 14.71
N GLN A 61 13.68 -6.57 15.93
CA GLN A 61 13.51 -5.79 17.15
C GLN A 61 14.62 -4.75 17.35
N VAL A 62 15.87 -5.09 17.03
CA VAL A 62 16.99 -4.15 17.08
C VAL A 62 16.79 -3.01 16.09
N MET A 63 16.36 -3.29 14.86
CA MET A 63 16.08 -2.26 13.87
C MET A 63 14.93 -1.34 14.27
N LEU A 64 13.86 -1.89 14.84
CA LEU A 64 12.72 -1.09 15.33
C LEU A 64 13.14 -0.11 16.43
N LYS A 65 14.07 -0.50 17.31
CA LYS A 65 14.64 0.40 18.33
C LYS A 65 15.47 1.54 17.74
N MET A 66 15.96 1.42 16.50
CA MET A 66 16.69 2.48 15.81
C MET A 66 15.78 3.45 15.08
N LEU A 67 14.52 3.08 14.84
CA LEU A 67 13.52 3.98 14.27
C LEU A 67 13.05 5.00 15.32
N LYS A 68 12.55 6.15 14.86
CA LYS A 68 11.99 7.19 15.75
C LYS A 68 10.90 6.60 16.63
N GLU A 69 10.80 7.10 17.86
CA GLU A 69 9.70 6.77 18.76
C GLU A 69 8.35 7.06 18.08
N LYS A 70 7.53 6.02 17.95
CA LYS A 70 6.13 6.06 17.55
C LYS A 70 5.28 5.65 18.75
N ASP A 71 4.07 6.18 18.85
CA ASP A 71 3.12 5.77 19.90
C ASP A 71 2.76 4.27 19.80
N TRP A 72 2.72 3.75 18.56
CA TRP A 72 2.63 2.32 18.31
C TRP A 72 4.00 1.76 17.90
N VAL A 73 4.56 0.91 18.75
CA VAL A 73 5.78 0.15 18.44
C VAL A 73 5.35 -1.19 17.84
N PRO A 74 5.66 -1.46 16.55
CA PRO A 74 5.25 -2.69 15.89
C PRO A 74 5.76 -3.93 16.63
N PRO A 75 4.86 -4.83 17.09
CA PRO A 75 5.29 -6.07 17.72
C PRO A 75 5.89 -7.04 16.68
N VAL A 76 6.74 -7.95 17.17
CA VAL A 76 7.38 -9.00 16.36
C VAL A 76 6.98 -10.35 16.94
N THR A 77 6.29 -11.17 16.16
CA THR A 77 5.74 -12.47 16.62
C THR A 77 6.30 -13.62 15.81
N LEU A 78 6.64 -14.72 16.49
CA LEU A 78 7.05 -15.98 15.89
C LEU A 78 5.82 -16.83 15.55
N VAL A 79 5.75 -17.35 14.34
CA VAL A 79 4.64 -18.18 13.86
C VAL A 79 5.18 -19.43 13.18
N SER A 80 4.57 -20.58 13.42
CA SER A 80 4.69 -21.73 12.52
C SER A 80 3.31 -22.03 11.95
N SER A 81 3.10 -21.63 10.69
CA SER A 81 1.84 -21.91 9.99
C SER A 81 1.61 -23.41 9.79
N GLN A 82 2.68 -24.22 9.73
CA GLN A 82 2.59 -25.67 9.60
C GLN A 82 2.08 -26.32 10.90
N ASN A 83 2.53 -25.82 12.06
CA ASN A 83 2.15 -26.36 13.36
C ASN A 83 0.99 -25.57 14.02
N ASN A 84 0.47 -24.55 13.33
CA ASN A 84 -0.57 -23.64 13.80
C ASN A 84 -0.23 -22.96 15.15
N THR A 85 1.03 -22.55 15.33
CA THR A 85 1.49 -21.84 16.53
C THR A 85 1.68 -20.35 16.26
N GLY A 86 1.42 -19.50 17.26
CA GLY A 86 1.57 -18.03 17.17
C GLY A 86 0.44 -17.30 16.42
N VAL A 87 -0.45 -18.01 15.72
CA VAL A 87 -1.53 -17.41 14.92
C VAL A 87 -2.54 -16.62 15.78
N GLU A 88 -2.91 -17.14 16.96
CA GLU A 88 -3.81 -16.43 17.89
C GLU A 88 -3.18 -15.16 18.45
N GLU A 89 -1.86 -15.15 18.64
CA GLU A 89 -1.14 -13.95 19.07
C GLU A 89 -1.16 -12.88 17.99
N VAL A 90 -0.93 -13.25 16.72
CA VAL A 90 -1.08 -12.33 15.59
C VAL A 90 -2.49 -11.76 15.53
N LYS A 91 -3.53 -12.58 15.70
CA LYS A 91 -4.92 -12.11 15.72
C LYS A 91 -5.16 -11.09 16.85
N LYS A 92 -4.61 -11.34 18.04
CA LYS A 92 -4.69 -10.39 19.15
C LYS A 92 -4.02 -9.06 18.79
N ILE A 93 -2.81 -9.11 18.24
CA ILE A 93 -2.08 -7.92 17.80
C ILE A 93 -2.86 -7.11 16.77
N LEU A 94 -3.49 -7.77 15.79
CA LEU A 94 -4.32 -7.08 14.80
C LEU A 94 -5.50 -6.34 15.45
N ASN A 95 -6.15 -6.94 16.45
CA ASN A 95 -7.22 -6.29 17.20
C ASN A 95 -6.70 -5.13 18.07
N ASP A 96 -5.53 -5.30 18.70
CA ASP A 96 -4.89 -4.28 19.52
C ASP A 96 -4.52 -3.06 18.65
N HIS A 97 -3.95 -3.29 17.46
CA HIS A 97 -3.65 -2.23 16.51
C HIS A 97 -4.91 -1.56 15.96
N TRP A 98 -5.97 -2.34 15.66
CA TRP A 98 -7.27 -1.79 15.27
C TRP A 98 -7.79 -0.82 16.34
N ASN A 99 -7.78 -1.23 17.61
CA ASN A 99 -8.23 -0.39 18.72
C ASN A 99 -7.35 0.86 18.87
N TYR A 100 -6.04 0.73 18.69
CA TYR A 100 -5.11 1.85 18.66
C TYR A 100 -5.50 2.85 17.55
N LEU A 101 -5.81 2.40 16.33
CA LEU A 101 -6.24 3.28 15.25
C LEU A 101 -7.57 3.99 15.54
N GLN A 102 -8.49 3.36 16.27
CA GLN A 102 -9.77 4.00 16.62
C GLN A 102 -9.63 5.09 17.69
N THR A 103 -8.58 5.02 18.52
CA THR A 103 -8.46 5.85 19.73
C THR A 103 -7.32 6.85 19.68
N SER A 104 -6.30 6.61 18.85
CA SER A 104 -5.11 7.47 18.72
C SER A 104 -5.31 8.62 17.73
N ASP A 105 -4.51 9.67 17.89
CA ASP A 105 -4.48 10.79 16.94
C ASP A 105 -3.83 10.40 15.60
N GLU A 106 -2.87 9.46 15.62
CA GLU A 106 -2.32 8.87 14.40
C GLU A 106 -3.40 8.14 13.59
N GLY A 107 -4.26 7.37 14.25
CA GLY A 107 -5.36 6.70 13.59
C GLY A 107 -6.37 7.66 12.95
N LYS A 108 -6.72 8.75 13.64
CA LYS A 108 -7.54 9.84 13.05
C LYS A 108 -6.87 10.44 11.82
N ARG A 109 -5.57 10.73 11.90
CA ARG A 109 -4.79 11.29 10.79
C ARG A 109 -4.76 10.34 9.59
N ARG A 110 -4.48 9.05 9.81
CA ARG A 110 -4.51 8.01 8.76
C ARG A 110 -5.89 7.93 8.11
N ARG A 111 -6.95 7.95 8.91
CA ARG A 111 -8.33 7.87 8.40
C ARG A 111 -8.68 9.03 7.47
N PHE A 112 -8.25 10.26 7.79
CA PHE A 112 -8.48 11.41 6.91
C PHE A 112 -7.77 11.25 5.57
N VAL A 113 -6.51 10.81 5.59
CA VAL A 113 -5.74 10.57 4.36
C VAL A 113 -6.37 9.46 3.52
N GLN A 114 -6.80 8.36 4.14
CA GLN A 114 -7.50 7.27 3.45
C GLN A 114 -8.80 7.75 2.80
N LEU A 115 -9.62 8.53 3.52
CA LEU A 115 -10.87 9.08 3.00
C LEU A 115 -10.65 10.04 1.82
N GLU A 116 -9.64 10.91 1.92
CA GLU A 116 -9.24 11.79 0.82
C GLU A 116 -8.87 10.98 -0.42
N MET A 117 -8.03 9.96 -0.26
CA MET A 117 -7.63 9.07 -1.34
C MET A 117 -8.80 8.25 -1.92
N GLU A 118 -9.72 7.80 -1.07
CA GLU A 118 -10.92 7.07 -1.49
C GLU A 118 -11.82 7.96 -2.36
N VAL A 119 -12.06 9.20 -1.92
CA VAL A 119 -12.83 10.18 -2.71
C VAL A 119 -12.14 10.46 -4.04
N GLU A 120 -10.82 10.68 -4.05
CA GLU A 120 -10.07 10.87 -5.29
C GLU A 120 -10.15 9.66 -6.22
N ALA A 121 -10.07 8.44 -5.69
CA ALA A 121 -10.16 7.22 -6.47
C ALA A 121 -11.54 7.06 -7.11
N ILE A 122 -12.61 7.35 -6.35
CA ILE A 122 -13.99 7.36 -6.86
C ILE A 122 -14.13 8.41 -7.98
N LEU A 123 -13.67 9.64 -7.75
CA LEU A 123 -13.73 10.71 -8.75
C LEU A 123 -12.98 10.34 -10.03
N ARG A 124 -11.76 9.79 -9.93
CA ARG A 124 -11.00 9.31 -11.09
C ARG A 124 -11.75 8.21 -11.85
N GLY A 125 -12.37 7.27 -11.14
CA GLY A 125 -13.19 6.21 -11.72
C GLY A 125 -14.38 6.77 -12.52
N GLU A 126 -15.15 7.67 -11.91
CA GLU A 126 -16.31 8.30 -12.56
C GLU A 126 -15.91 9.16 -13.77
N ILE A 127 -14.85 9.98 -13.64
CA ILE A 127 -14.31 10.76 -14.76
C ILE A 127 -13.85 9.84 -15.89
N SER A 128 -13.20 8.72 -15.57
CA SER A 128 -12.77 7.72 -16.57
C SER A 128 -13.97 7.16 -17.34
N ILE A 129 -15.07 6.83 -16.64
CA ILE A 129 -16.30 6.33 -17.28
C ILE A 129 -16.92 7.40 -18.20
N LEU A 130 -16.99 8.66 -17.74
CA LEU A 130 -17.54 9.76 -18.54
C LEU A 130 -16.71 10.04 -19.79
N THR A 131 -15.38 10.15 -19.63
CA THR A 131 -14.46 10.40 -20.73
C THR A 131 -14.45 9.26 -21.74
N GLU A 132 -14.52 8.00 -21.29
CA GLU A 132 -14.63 6.85 -22.20
C GLU A 132 -15.93 6.88 -23.03
N LYS A 133 -17.06 7.28 -22.42
CA LYS A 133 -18.33 7.45 -23.14
C LYS A 133 -18.25 8.54 -24.21
N VAL A 134 -17.64 9.69 -23.90
CA VAL A 134 -17.45 10.78 -24.86
C VAL A 134 -16.50 10.35 -25.99
N TRP A 135 -15.39 9.69 -25.63
CA TRP A 135 -14.45 9.15 -26.62
C TRP A 135 -15.13 8.16 -27.55
N LYS A 136 -15.88 7.18 -27.03
CA LYS A 136 -16.62 6.21 -27.87
C LYS A 136 -17.58 6.86 -28.86
N LYS A 137 -18.20 7.99 -28.51
CA LYS A 137 -19.13 8.71 -29.41
C LYS A 137 -18.42 9.49 -30.51
N ARG A 138 -17.24 10.05 -30.22
CA ARG A 138 -16.47 10.89 -31.15
C ARG A 138 -15.38 10.13 -31.91
N LYS A 139 -15.02 8.94 -31.45
CA LYS A 139 -14.03 8.06 -32.10
C LYS A 139 -14.64 7.49 -33.38
N ASP A 140 -14.28 8.12 -34.49
CA ASP A 140 -14.49 7.59 -35.84
C ASP A 140 -13.17 7.50 -36.62
N THR A 141 -13.22 6.89 -37.80
CA THR A 141 -12.05 6.68 -38.65
C THR A 141 -11.41 8.00 -39.11
N GLY A 142 -12.22 9.03 -39.40
CA GLY A 142 -11.72 10.32 -39.86
C GLY A 142 -10.91 11.05 -38.79
N VAL A 143 -11.38 11.04 -37.54
CA VAL A 143 -10.64 11.60 -36.40
C VAL A 143 -9.30 10.88 -36.20
N LEU A 144 -9.26 9.55 -36.35
CA LEU A 144 -8.02 8.79 -36.22
C LEU A 144 -7.03 9.07 -37.36
N GLU A 145 -7.52 9.26 -38.59
CA GLU A 145 -6.71 9.64 -39.76
C GLU A 145 -6.13 11.06 -39.62
N ASP A 146 -6.91 12.01 -39.10
CA ASP A 146 -6.46 13.37 -38.83
C ASP A 146 -5.39 13.42 -37.73
N LEU A 147 -5.52 12.58 -36.68
CA LEU A 147 -4.49 12.42 -35.65
C LEU A 147 -3.21 11.77 -36.23
N ALA A 148 -3.34 10.71 -37.02
CA ALA A 148 -2.21 10.01 -37.62
C ALA A 148 -1.43 10.90 -38.60
N SER A 149 -2.14 11.75 -39.34
CA SER A 149 -1.56 12.72 -40.28
C SER A 149 -1.14 14.04 -39.63
N ARG A 150 -1.29 14.19 -38.30
CA ARG A 150 -0.99 15.41 -37.52
C ARG A 150 -1.76 16.66 -37.96
N LYS A 151 -2.93 16.49 -38.58
CA LYS A 151 -3.88 17.58 -38.85
C LYS A 151 -4.67 17.96 -37.60
N ALA A 152 -4.82 17.02 -36.67
CA ALA A 152 -5.34 17.24 -35.33
C ALA A 152 -4.30 16.84 -34.28
N ASP A 153 -4.38 17.46 -33.10
CA ASP A 153 -3.49 17.20 -31.96
C ASP A 153 -4.26 16.46 -30.83
N PRO A 154 -3.72 15.36 -30.29
CA PRO A 154 -4.35 14.62 -29.20
C PRO A 154 -4.69 15.45 -27.96
N TYR A 155 -3.83 16.41 -27.57
CA TYR A 155 -4.06 17.23 -26.38
C TYR A 155 -5.24 18.17 -26.57
N THR A 156 -5.31 18.83 -27.72
CA THR A 156 -6.40 19.71 -28.13
C THR A 156 -7.72 18.93 -28.18
N LEU A 157 -7.71 17.76 -28.83
CA LEU A 157 -8.89 16.89 -28.92
C LEU A 157 -9.39 16.43 -27.55
N ALA A 158 -8.49 16.02 -26.65
CA ALA A 158 -8.83 15.63 -25.30
C ALA A 158 -9.36 16.82 -24.46
N GLY A 159 -8.75 18.00 -24.61
CA GLY A 159 -9.19 19.23 -23.94
C GLY A 159 -10.60 19.66 -24.34
N GLU A 160 -10.94 19.55 -25.63
CA GLU A 160 -12.30 19.76 -26.13
C GLU A 160 -13.29 18.78 -25.51
N MET A 161 -12.92 17.50 -25.39
CA MET A 161 -13.77 16.48 -24.75
C MET A 161 -14.01 16.76 -23.28
N ILE A 162 -12.96 17.10 -22.53
CA ILE A 162 -13.08 17.46 -21.11
C ILE A 162 -13.99 18.69 -20.95
N SER A 163 -13.85 19.69 -21.82
CA SER A 163 -14.69 20.90 -21.80
C SER A 163 -16.18 20.62 -22.03
N GLN A 164 -16.53 19.53 -22.71
CA GLN A 164 -17.92 19.09 -22.88
C GLN A 164 -18.50 18.41 -21.63
N ILE A 165 -17.64 17.87 -20.76
CA ILE A 165 -18.05 17.16 -19.53
C ILE A 165 -18.18 18.13 -18.35
N VAL A 166 -17.37 19.19 -18.29
CA VAL A 166 -17.31 20.15 -17.17
C VAL A 166 -18.33 21.30 -17.29
N LYS A 167 -19.00 21.44 -18.44
CA LYS A 167 -20.11 22.41 -18.65
C LYS A 167 -21.44 21.86 -18.17
#